data_AF-A0A7S0XYT5-F1
#
_entry.id   AF-A0A7S0XYT5-F1
#
_cell.length_a   1.000
_cell.length_b   1.000
_cell.length_c   1.000
_cell.angle_alpha   90.00
_cell.angle_beta   90.00
_cell.angle_gamma   90.00
#
_symmetry.space_group_name_H-M   'P 1'
#
loop_
_entity.id
_entity.type
_entity.pdbx_description
1 polymer ?
#
loop_
_entity_poly.entity_id
_entity_poly.type
_entity_poly.pdbx_seq_one_letter_code
_entity_poly.pdbx_strand_id
1 'polypeptide(L)'
;KHSHLPGTRCVDFNQYLAAMEIIRDKYGVSRAFIATDDASLIEQIEGGDYEESEFEFIFVPFDRKLYSESDWSIELKMLMATMDRRMVAETTLVDILLLSQCDYFVGTLSSHFGALAYELSWANKGYHIPHISLDHPWSGSLLAPVQYYGADGETTKEEEHNTVRKDFTERQSTGVRKPVVF
;
A
#
# COMPACT_ATOMS: atom_id res chain seq x y z
N LYS A 1 -15.22 10.87 1.00
CA LYS A 1 -14.69 9.53 1.36
C LYS A 1 -14.16 9.61 2.79
N HIS A 2 -14.80 8.92 3.73
CA HIS A 2 -14.30 8.80 5.10
C HIS A 2 -13.25 7.69 5.13
N SER A 3 -12.07 7.95 5.67
CA SER A 3 -11.13 6.89 5.99
C SER A 3 -11.75 5.96 7.04
N HIS A 4 -11.53 4.65 6.90
CA HIS A 4 -12.02 3.67 7.88
C HIS A 4 -11.27 3.73 9.21
N LEU A 5 -10.14 4.45 9.26
CA LEU A 5 -9.41 4.73 10.49
C LEU A 5 -9.77 6.14 10.99
N PRO A 6 -10.31 6.30 12.21
CA PRO A 6 -10.64 7.60 12.75
C PRO A 6 -9.39 8.48 12.80
N GLY A 7 -9.37 9.55 11.98
CA GLY A 7 -8.33 10.58 11.99
C GLY A 7 -7.42 10.64 10.75
N THR A 8 -7.38 9.61 9.90
CA THR A 8 -6.50 9.63 8.72
C THR A 8 -7.18 10.38 7.58
N ARG A 9 -6.63 11.49 7.08
CA ARG A 9 -7.22 12.20 5.94
C ARG A 9 -6.82 11.53 4.64
N CYS A 10 -7.75 11.40 3.70
CA CYS A 10 -7.41 11.04 2.32
C CYS A 10 -6.41 12.07 1.79
N VAL A 11 -5.32 11.59 1.21
CA VAL A 11 -4.28 12.44 0.63
C VAL A 11 -4.68 12.82 -0.78
N ASP A 12 -4.54 14.10 -1.12
CA ASP A 12 -4.87 14.62 -2.46
C ASP A 12 -3.88 14.10 -3.50
N PHE A 13 -4.34 13.82 -4.72
CA PHE A 13 -3.50 13.26 -5.78
C PHE A 13 -2.32 14.19 -6.14
N ASN A 14 -2.52 15.51 -6.05
CA ASN A 14 -1.44 16.48 -6.28
C ASN A 14 -0.24 16.29 -5.32
N GLN A 15 -0.48 15.78 -4.10
CA GLN A 15 0.61 15.47 -3.17
C GLN A 15 1.39 14.23 -3.61
N TYR A 16 0.72 13.23 -4.18
CA TYR A 16 1.40 12.10 -4.82
C TYR A 16 2.18 12.57 -6.05
N LEU A 17 1.62 13.46 -6.87
CA LEU A 17 2.28 14.01 -8.04
C LEU A 17 3.56 14.77 -7.67
N ALA A 18 3.51 15.66 -6.67
CA ALA A 18 4.70 16.35 -6.17
C ALA A 18 5.77 15.37 -5.65
N ALA A 19 5.36 14.29 -4.99
CA ALA A 19 6.31 13.25 -4.56
C ALA A 19 6.89 12.45 -5.74
N MET A 20 6.09 12.16 -6.77
CA MET A 20 6.57 11.53 -8.00
C MET A 20 7.59 12.43 -8.71
N GLU A 21 7.35 13.74 -8.80
CA GLU A 21 8.28 14.71 -9.39
C GLU A 21 9.64 14.72 -8.68
N ILE A 22 9.68 14.63 -7.34
CA ILE A 22 10.93 14.50 -6.58
C ILE A 22 11.71 13.25 -7.01
N ILE A 23 11.02 12.12 -7.23
CA ILE A 23 11.65 10.89 -7.71
C ILE A 23 12.10 11.03 -9.17
N ARG A 24 11.31 11.65 -10.05
CA ARG A 24 11.71 11.95 -11.43
C ARG A 24 12.97 12.79 -11.46
N ASP A 25 13.00 13.91 -10.75
CA ASP A 25 14.12 14.85 -10.79
C ASP A 25 15.42 14.20 -10.28
N LYS A 26 15.30 13.25 -9.35
CA LYS A 26 16.44 12.54 -8.77
C LYS A 26 16.90 11.33 -9.59
N TYR A 27 15.97 10.59 -10.20
CA TYR A 27 16.25 9.27 -10.79
C TYR A 27 15.93 9.17 -12.29
N GLY A 28 15.38 10.21 -12.91
CA GLY A 28 15.05 10.27 -14.33
C GLY A 28 13.89 9.37 -14.75
N VAL A 29 12.93 9.11 -13.86
CA VAL A 29 11.75 8.27 -14.17
C VAL A 29 10.64 9.06 -14.83
N SER A 30 10.02 8.51 -15.88
CA SER A 30 8.95 9.16 -16.63
C SER A 30 7.68 8.32 -16.77
N ARG A 31 7.63 7.13 -16.14
CA ARG A 31 6.47 6.24 -16.19
C ARG A 31 5.97 5.94 -14.79
N ALA A 32 4.67 6.10 -14.56
CA ALA A 32 4.05 5.91 -13.26
C ALA A 32 2.91 4.90 -13.36
N PHE A 33 3.01 3.80 -12.62
CA PHE A 33 1.88 2.88 -12.47
C PHE A 33 0.96 3.38 -11.35
N ILE A 34 -0.34 3.53 -11.65
CA ILE A 34 -1.34 4.04 -10.71
C ILE A 34 -2.29 2.91 -10.30
N ALA A 35 -2.25 2.55 -9.03
CA ALA A 35 -3.21 1.68 -8.38
C ALA A 35 -4.14 2.52 -7.49
N THR A 36 -5.39 2.69 -7.92
CA THR A 36 -6.40 3.49 -7.22
C THR A 36 -7.76 2.83 -7.32
N ASP A 37 -8.56 2.97 -6.25
CA ASP A 37 -9.99 2.63 -6.22
C ASP A 37 -10.86 3.80 -6.73
N ASP A 38 -10.25 4.96 -7.00
CA ASP A 38 -10.96 6.16 -7.41
C ASP A 38 -11.13 6.24 -8.92
N ALA A 39 -12.34 5.92 -9.40
CA ALA A 39 -12.68 6.02 -10.81
C ALA A 39 -12.53 7.46 -11.36
N SER A 40 -12.85 8.49 -10.57
CA SER A 40 -12.77 9.87 -11.07
C SER A 40 -11.33 10.31 -11.31
N LEU A 41 -10.36 9.77 -10.55
CA LEU A 41 -8.95 10.07 -10.78
C LEU A 41 -8.48 9.52 -12.13
N ILE A 42 -8.92 8.31 -12.50
CA ILE A 42 -8.62 7.74 -13.82
C ILE A 42 -9.26 8.57 -14.92
N GLU A 43 -10.52 8.98 -14.76
CA GLU A 43 -11.20 9.85 -15.72
C GLU A 43 -10.50 11.21 -15.88
N GLN A 44 -9.95 11.79 -14.80
CA GLN A 44 -9.15 13.03 -14.84
C GLN A 44 -7.81 12.83 -15.58
N ILE A 45 -7.12 11.72 -15.32
CA ILE A 45 -5.86 11.38 -16.01
C ILE A 45 -6.12 11.17 -17.51
N GLU A 46 -7.14 10.39 -17.87
CA GLU A 46 -7.52 10.16 -19.28
C GLU A 46 -8.07 11.43 -19.95
N GLY A 47 -8.72 12.31 -19.19
CA GLY A 47 -9.26 13.59 -19.64
C GLY A 47 -8.22 14.68 -19.87
N GLY A 48 -6.97 14.45 -19.46
CA GLY A 48 -5.84 15.35 -19.69
C GLY A 48 -5.62 16.39 -18.61
N ASP A 49 -6.25 16.28 -17.43
CA ASP A 49 -6.06 17.20 -16.30
C ASP A 49 -4.60 17.25 -15.81
N TYR A 50 -3.82 16.23 -16.17
CA TYR A 50 -2.41 16.08 -15.82
C TYR A 50 -1.49 16.03 -17.05
N GLU A 51 -1.91 16.58 -18.21
CA GLU A 51 -1.08 16.66 -19.42
C GLU A 51 0.22 17.47 -19.22
N GLU A 52 0.24 18.41 -18.27
CA GLU A 52 1.45 19.16 -17.93
C GLU A 52 2.48 18.31 -17.16
N SER A 53 2.08 17.15 -16.62
CA SER A 53 3.02 16.24 -15.99
C SER A 53 3.88 15.52 -17.03
N GLU A 54 5.16 15.35 -16.75
CA GLU A 54 6.08 14.60 -17.64
C GLU A 54 5.97 13.07 -17.46
N PHE A 55 4.87 12.60 -16.86
CA PHE A 55 4.64 11.19 -16.58
C PHE A 55 3.70 10.56 -17.61
N GLU A 56 4.11 9.40 -18.13
CA GLU A 56 3.22 8.45 -18.77
C GLU A 56 2.55 7.61 -17.67
N PHE A 57 1.26 7.85 -17.44
CA PHE A 57 0.47 7.10 -16.46
C PHE A 57 0.00 5.77 -17.05
N ILE A 58 0.22 4.69 -16.30
CA ILE A 58 -0.19 3.33 -16.64
C ILE A 58 -1.10 2.81 -15.53
N PHE A 59 -2.25 2.24 -15.87
CA PHE A 59 -3.15 1.61 -14.92
C PHE A 59 -3.80 0.39 -15.55
N VAL A 60 -4.27 -0.54 -14.71
CA VAL A 60 -4.98 -1.74 -15.20
C VAL A 60 -6.32 -1.31 -15.83
N PRO A 61 -6.64 -1.74 -17.06
CA PRO A 61 -7.90 -1.41 -17.73
C PRO A 61 -9.04 -2.23 -17.12
N PHE A 62 -9.59 -1.72 -16.02
CA PHE A 62 -10.67 -2.32 -15.27
C PHE A 62 -11.70 -1.25 -14.90
N ASP A 63 -12.98 -1.63 -14.90
CA ASP A 63 -14.08 -0.73 -14.57
C ASP A 63 -14.15 -0.44 -13.06
N ARG A 64 -13.52 0.67 -12.67
CA ARG A 64 -13.49 1.14 -11.28
C ARG A 64 -14.80 1.76 -10.80
N LYS A 65 -15.79 1.98 -11.69
CA LYS A 65 -17.10 2.55 -11.30
C LYS A 65 -17.82 1.66 -10.30
N LEU A 66 -17.54 0.36 -10.34
CA LEU A 66 -18.00 -0.60 -9.35
C LEU A 66 -17.64 -0.21 -7.90
N TYR A 67 -16.50 0.47 -7.69
CA TYR A 67 -16.11 0.96 -6.37
C TYR A 67 -16.84 2.26 -5.99
N SER A 68 -17.08 3.17 -6.93
CA SER A 68 -17.58 4.53 -6.67
C SER A 68 -19.11 4.70 -6.72
N GLU A 69 -19.85 3.79 -7.36
CA GLU A 69 -21.30 3.96 -7.60
C GLU A 69 -22.21 3.92 -6.36
N SER A 70 -21.68 3.63 -5.17
CA SER A 70 -22.47 3.66 -3.94
C SER A 70 -21.64 3.97 -2.70
N ASP A 71 -22.27 4.68 -1.76
CA ASP A 71 -21.72 5.04 -0.44
C ASP A 71 -21.44 3.84 0.48
N TRP A 72 -21.79 2.63 0.05
CA TRP A 72 -21.54 1.42 0.82
C TRP A 72 -20.07 1.03 0.75
N SER A 73 -19.56 0.49 1.85
CA SER A 73 -18.20 -0.04 1.87
C SER A 73 -18.08 -1.23 0.90
N ILE A 74 -16.89 -1.45 0.36
CA ILE A 74 -16.61 -2.54 -0.59
C ILE A 74 -16.96 -3.89 0.04
N GLU A 75 -16.68 -4.06 1.33
CA GLU A 75 -16.99 -5.27 2.10
C GLU A 75 -18.50 -5.54 2.14
N LEU A 76 -19.32 -4.51 2.30
CA LEU A 76 -20.78 -4.65 2.28
C LEU A 76 -21.29 -5.01 0.87
N LYS A 77 -20.75 -4.39 -0.18
CA LYS A 77 -21.10 -4.74 -1.58
C LYS A 77 -20.77 -6.20 -1.89
N MET A 78 -19.60 -6.65 -1.44
CA MET A 78 -19.20 -8.06 -1.53
C MET A 78 -20.16 -8.97 -0.75
N LEU A 79 -20.53 -8.60 0.48
CA LEU A 79 -21.45 -9.38 1.31
C LEU A 79 -22.83 -9.54 0.64
N MET A 80 -23.34 -8.46 0.06
CA MET A 80 -24.66 -8.41 -0.61
C MET A 80 -24.66 -8.99 -2.02
N ALA A 81 -23.53 -9.50 -2.50
CA ALA A 81 -23.35 -10.04 -3.86
C ALA A 81 -23.72 -9.04 -4.97
N THR A 82 -23.62 -7.73 -4.69
CA THR A 82 -23.77 -6.66 -5.70
C THR A 82 -22.48 -6.43 -6.48
N MET A 83 -21.38 -7.06 -6.06
CA MET A 83 -20.06 -6.98 -6.66
C MET A 83 -19.45 -8.38 -6.73
N ASP A 84 -18.83 -8.72 -7.86
CA ASP A 84 -18.15 -10.01 -8.02
C ASP A 84 -16.86 -10.03 -7.20
N ARG A 85 -16.90 -10.77 -6.09
CA ARG A 85 -15.77 -10.93 -5.15
C ARG A 85 -14.51 -11.45 -5.83
N ARG A 86 -14.67 -12.33 -6.82
CA ARG A 86 -13.54 -12.95 -7.51
C ARG A 86 -12.82 -11.90 -8.33
N MET A 87 -13.56 -11.12 -9.10
CA MET A 87 -12.99 -10.07 -9.92
C MET A 87 -12.30 -9.00 -9.06
N VAL A 88 -12.90 -8.55 -7.95
CA VAL A 88 -12.25 -7.59 -7.02
C VAL A 88 -10.93 -8.14 -6.47
N ALA A 89 -10.91 -9.42 -6.08
CA ALA A 89 -9.72 -10.07 -5.55
C ALA A 89 -8.63 -10.22 -6.64
N GLU A 90 -9.01 -10.61 -7.85
CA GLU A 90 -8.10 -10.74 -8.99
C GLU A 90 -7.51 -9.38 -9.38
N THR A 91 -8.31 -8.32 -9.50
CA THR A 91 -7.82 -6.98 -9.84
C THR A 91 -6.91 -6.41 -8.75
N THR A 92 -7.30 -6.59 -7.48
CA THR A 92 -6.48 -6.23 -6.32
C THR A 92 -5.13 -6.93 -6.35
N LEU A 93 -5.11 -8.23 -6.62
CA LEU A 93 -3.88 -9.01 -6.68
C LEU A 93 -2.99 -8.53 -7.82
N VAL A 94 -3.56 -8.25 -8.99
CA VAL A 94 -2.84 -7.70 -10.14
C VAL A 94 -2.20 -6.36 -9.79
N ASP A 95 -2.93 -5.44 -9.15
CA ASP A 95 -2.38 -4.14 -8.74
C ASP A 95 -1.22 -4.29 -7.74
N ILE A 96 -1.36 -5.16 -6.73
CA ILE A 96 -0.28 -5.43 -5.75
C ILE A 96 0.94 -6.02 -6.46
N LEU A 97 0.74 -6.97 -7.37
CA LEU A 97 1.83 -7.59 -8.11
C LEU A 97 2.53 -6.58 -9.02
N LEU A 98 1.80 -5.73 -9.74
CA LEU A 98 2.36 -4.69 -10.59
C LEU A 98 3.12 -3.64 -9.78
N LEU A 99 2.55 -3.16 -8.68
CA LEU A 99 3.25 -2.27 -7.73
C LEU A 99 4.54 -2.91 -7.20
N SER A 100 4.53 -4.22 -6.93
CA SER A 100 5.70 -4.92 -6.42
C SER A 100 6.88 -4.98 -7.41
N GLN A 101 6.60 -4.78 -8.70
CA GLN A 101 7.63 -4.76 -9.75
C GLN A 101 8.21 -3.36 -9.95
N CYS A 102 7.53 -2.29 -9.51
CA CYS A 102 8.00 -0.91 -9.67
C CYS A 102 9.35 -0.66 -8.98
N ASP A 103 10.23 0.08 -9.63
CA ASP A 103 11.58 0.42 -9.13
C ASP A 103 11.57 1.44 -8.00
N TYR A 104 10.48 2.20 -7.89
CA TYR A 104 10.26 3.25 -6.91
C TYR A 104 8.83 3.15 -6.38
N PHE A 105 8.60 3.63 -5.17
CA PHE A 105 7.28 3.60 -4.55
C PHE A 105 6.89 4.98 -4.01
N VAL A 106 5.74 5.49 -4.43
CA VAL A 106 5.09 6.66 -3.84
C VAL A 106 3.73 6.21 -3.34
N GLY A 107 3.46 6.38 -2.06
CA GLY A 107 2.30 5.74 -1.45
C GLY A 107 1.97 6.24 -0.05
N THR A 108 0.93 5.66 0.53
CA THR A 108 0.63 5.73 1.96
C THR A 108 0.92 4.37 2.57
N LEU A 109 1.73 4.34 3.62
CA LEU A 109 2.10 3.10 4.31
C LEU A 109 1.13 2.75 5.44
N SER A 110 0.17 3.65 5.80
CA SER A 110 -1.01 3.24 6.57
C SER A 110 -1.95 2.34 5.76
N SER A 111 -1.88 2.37 4.42
CA SER A 111 -2.65 1.47 3.58
C SER A 111 -2.03 0.08 3.61
N HIS A 112 -2.81 -0.92 4.03
CA HIS A 112 -2.39 -2.33 3.99
C HIS A 112 -1.97 -2.76 2.57
N PHE A 113 -2.62 -2.21 1.53
CA PHE A 113 -2.26 -2.48 0.14
C PHE A 113 -0.90 -1.87 -0.22
N GLY A 114 -0.67 -0.61 0.16
CA GLY A 114 0.58 0.09 -0.09
C GLY A 114 1.75 -0.56 0.65
N ALA A 115 1.56 -0.88 1.93
CA ALA A 115 2.56 -1.57 2.74
C ALA A 115 2.87 -2.97 2.21
N LEU A 116 1.86 -3.75 1.82
CA LEU A 116 2.05 -5.10 1.27
C LEU A 116 2.81 -5.05 -0.06
N ALA A 117 2.44 -4.14 -0.95
CA ALA A 117 3.12 -3.95 -2.22
C ALA A 117 4.60 -3.56 -2.01
N TYR A 118 4.87 -2.63 -1.08
CA TYR A 118 6.24 -2.22 -0.75
C TYR A 118 7.08 -3.37 -0.15
N GLU A 119 6.50 -4.14 0.77
CA GLU A 119 7.17 -5.31 1.35
C GLU A 119 7.45 -6.40 0.32
N LEU A 120 6.51 -6.61 -0.60
CA LEU A 120 6.68 -7.56 -1.70
C LEU A 120 7.77 -7.08 -2.67
N SER A 121 7.85 -5.77 -2.97
CA SER A 121 8.96 -5.20 -3.74
C SER A 121 10.30 -5.48 -3.08
N TRP A 122 10.39 -5.27 -1.76
CA TRP A 122 11.62 -5.52 -1.00
C TRP A 122 12.00 -7.00 -1.03
N ALA A 123 11.03 -7.89 -0.78
CA ALA A 123 11.24 -9.34 -0.82
C ALA A 123 11.72 -9.82 -2.20
N ASN A 124 11.15 -9.29 -3.28
CA ASN A 124 11.51 -9.66 -4.65
C ASN A 124 12.89 -9.14 -5.06
N LYS A 125 13.25 -7.92 -4.65
CA LYS A 125 14.48 -7.25 -5.09
C LYS A 125 15.68 -7.52 -4.18
N GLY A 126 15.44 -7.96 -2.94
CA GLY A 126 16.48 -8.20 -1.94
C GLY A 126 17.07 -6.93 -1.31
N TYR A 127 16.53 -5.74 -1.64
CA TYR A 127 16.93 -4.46 -1.07
C TYR A 127 15.73 -3.50 -0.97
N HIS A 128 15.83 -2.49 -0.10
CA HIS A 128 14.80 -1.45 0.02
C HIS A 128 14.77 -0.58 -1.23
N ILE A 129 13.64 -0.59 -1.95
CA ILE A 129 13.45 0.35 -3.05
C ILE A 129 13.34 1.79 -2.52
N PRO A 130 13.83 2.79 -3.28
CA PRO A 130 13.60 4.18 -2.92
C PRO A 130 12.10 4.46 -2.89
N HIS A 131 11.64 5.07 -1.80
CA HIS A 131 10.23 5.34 -1.60
C HIS A 131 9.97 6.68 -0.92
N ILE A 132 8.79 7.22 -1.16
CA ILE A 132 8.24 8.36 -0.43
C ILE A 132 6.87 7.94 0.09
N SER A 133 6.75 7.94 1.42
CA SER A 133 5.46 7.75 2.07
C SER A 133 4.89 9.09 2.53
N LEU A 134 3.59 9.32 2.26
CA LEU A 134 2.92 10.59 2.55
C LEU A 134 2.33 10.68 3.97
N ASP A 135 2.36 9.59 4.74
CA ASP A 135 1.75 9.50 6.07
C ASP A 135 2.71 9.00 7.15
N HIS A 136 3.26 7.80 7.01
CA HIS A 136 4.09 7.16 8.02
C HIS A 136 5.41 6.64 7.43
N PRO A 137 6.53 6.75 8.16
CA PRO A 137 7.73 6.04 7.76
C PRO A 137 7.49 4.54 7.79
N TRP A 138 8.14 3.79 6.90
CA TRP A 138 8.14 2.34 6.99
C TRP A 138 8.81 1.89 8.30
N SER A 139 8.08 1.19 9.16
CA SER A 139 8.50 0.80 10.52
C SER A 139 8.91 -0.67 10.64
N GLY A 140 9.12 -1.36 9.51
CA GLY A 140 9.23 -2.82 9.47
C GLY A 140 7.90 -3.47 9.13
N SER A 141 7.93 -4.78 8.84
CA SER A 141 6.81 -5.57 8.28
C SER A 141 5.41 -5.20 8.79
N LEU A 142 4.37 -5.40 7.98
CA LEU A 142 2.95 -5.47 8.34
C LEU A 142 2.66 -6.47 9.48
N LEU A 143 3.62 -7.35 9.78
CA LEU A 143 3.62 -8.27 10.92
C LEU A 143 4.31 -7.71 12.18
N ALA A 144 4.94 -6.54 12.09
CA ALA A 144 5.33 -5.73 13.24
C ALA A 144 4.06 -5.21 13.92
N PRO A 145 4.06 -5.13 15.25
CA PRO A 145 2.90 -5.46 16.07
C PRO A 145 1.64 -4.78 15.61
N VAL A 146 0.63 -5.60 15.35
CA VAL A 146 -0.78 -5.22 15.39
C VAL A 146 -0.93 -4.22 16.53
N GLN A 147 -1.23 -2.96 16.19
CA GLN A 147 -1.61 -1.99 17.21
C GLN A 147 -2.95 -2.47 17.75
N TYR A 148 -2.93 -3.03 18.95
CA TYR A 148 -4.13 -3.48 19.62
C TYR A 148 -4.84 -2.23 20.16
N TYR A 149 -6.05 -1.99 19.67
CA TYR A 149 -6.91 -0.96 20.24
C TYR A 149 -7.71 -1.55 21.38
N GLY A 150 -7.73 -0.88 22.53
CA GLY A 150 -8.62 -1.21 23.63
C GLY A 150 -10.10 -0.99 23.25
N ALA A 151 -11.02 -1.48 24.09
CA ALA A 151 -12.46 -1.25 23.89
C ALA A 151 -12.85 0.25 23.92
N ASP A 152 -11.98 1.08 24.46
CA ASP A 152 -12.04 2.55 24.52
C ASP A 152 -11.45 3.25 23.28
N GLY A 153 -10.83 2.50 22.36
CA GLY A 153 -10.17 3.03 21.17
C GLY A 153 -8.76 3.60 21.43
N GLU A 154 -8.22 3.46 22.64
CA GLU A 154 -6.83 3.85 22.91
C GLU A 154 -5.85 2.76 22.42
N THR A 155 -4.68 3.18 21.95
CA THR A 155 -3.60 2.26 21.56
C THR A 155 -3.00 1.59 22.79
N THR A 156 -3.25 0.30 22.96
CA THR A 156 -2.63 -0.48 24.03
C THR A 156 -1.18 -0.78 23.67
N LYS A 157 -0.28 -0.69 24.67
CA LYS A 157 1.13 -1.02 24.47
C LYS A 157 1.26 -2.51 24.18
N GLU A 158 2.08 -2.86 23.19
CA GLU A 158 2.34 -4.23 22.71
C GLU A 158 2.65 -5.23 23.84
N GLU A 159 3.21 -4.76 24.95
CA GLU A 159 3.56 -5.56 26.13
C GLU A 159 2.37 -6.27 26.80
N GLU A 160 1.14 -5.77 26.66
CA GLU A 160 -0.04 -6.35 27.30
C GLU A 160 -0.64 -7.52 26.52
N HIS A 161 -0.43 -7.58 25.20
CA HIS A 161 -1.13 -8.54 24.33
C HIS A 161 -0.29 -9.77 23.94
N ASN A 162 1.04 -9.69 24.04
CA ASN A 162 1.95 -10.76 23.61
C ASN A 162 2.61 -11.48 24.80
N THR A 163 1.80 -12.06 25.69
CA THR A 163 2.28 -12.83 26.85
C THR A 163 3.13 -14.05 26.47
N VAL A 164 3.05 -14.51 25.22
CA VAL A 164 3.79 -15.67 24.69
C VAL A 164 5.23 -15.33 24.28
N ARG A 165 5.58 -14.05 24.10
CA ARG A 165 6.91 -13.63 23.61
C ARG A 165 7.96 -13.40 24.70
N LYS A 166 7.69 -13.74 25.95
CA LYS A 166 8.62 -13.50 27.07
C LYS A 166 9.83 -14.44 27.16
N ASP A 167 9.86 -15.57 26.43
CA ASP A 167 10.93 -16.58 26.57
C ASP A 167 11.57 -16.98 25.23
N PHE A 168 12.23 -16.06 24.52
CA PHE A 168 13.12 -16.42 23.40
C PHE A 168 14.61 -16.12 23.66
N THR A 169 14.95 -15.73 24.88
CA THR A 169 16.33 -15.41 25.30
C THR A 169 17.20 -16.61 25.67
N GLU A 170 16.71 -17.85 25.56
CA GLU A 170 17.53 -19.05 25.72
C GLU A 170 17.42 -20.02 24.53
N ARG A 171 17.89 -19.59 23.35
CA ARG A 171 18.45 -20.57 22.39
C ARG A 171 19.95 -20.38 22.33
N GLN A 172 20.63 -21.25 23.07
CA GLN A 172 22.07 -21.40 23.04
C GLN A 172 22.58 -21.49 21.60
N SER A 173 23.68 -20.77 21.37
CA SER A 173 24.47 -20.75 20.15
C SER A 173 24.99 -22.15 19.77
N THR A 174 24.21 -22.93 19.02
CA THR A 174 24.76 -24.02 18.21
C THR A 174 25.14 -23.43 16.86
N GLY A 175 26.44 -23.35 16.60
CA GLY A 175 27.00 -22.79 15.37
C GLY A 175 26.43 -23.45 14.12
N VAL A 176 25.60 -22.71 13.39
CA VAL A 176 25.17 -23.06 12.04
C VAL A 176 25.78 -22.04 11.09
N ARG A 177 26.62 -22.53 10.17
CA ARG A 177 27.21 -21.74 9.10
C ARG A 177 26.10 -21.21 8.19
N LYS A 178 26.07 -19.90 7.98
CA LYS A 178 25.17 -19.27 7.00
C LYS A 178 25.55 -19.71 5.58
N PRO A 179 24.59 -20.07 4.70
CA PRO A 179 24.89 -20.21 3.29
C PRO A 179 25.20 -18.84 2.69
N VAL A 180 26.28 -18.78 1.91
CA VAL A 180 26.56 -17.70 0.98
C VAL A 180 25.61 -17.91 -0.20
N VAL A 181 24.71 -16.95 -0.42
CA VAL A 181 23.87 -16.88 -1.61
C VAL A 181 24.40 -15.71 -2.43
N PHE A 182 24.74 -15.98 -3.69
CA PHE A 182 25.13 -14.98 -4.69
C PHE A 182 23.91 -14.20 -5.17
#